data_AF-A0A7M7QVK5-F1
#
_entry.id   AF-A0A7M7QVK5-F1
#
_cell.length_a   1.000
_cell.length_b   1.000
_cell.length_c   1.000
_cell.angle_alpha   90.00
_cell.angle_beta   90.00
_cell.angle_gamma   90.00
#
_symmetry.space_group_name_H-M   'P 1'
#
loop_
_entity.id
_entity.type
_entity.pdbx_description
1 polymer ?
#
loop_
_entity_poly.entity_id
_entity_poly.type
_entity_poly.pdbx_seq_one_letter_code
_entity_poly.pdbx_strand_id
1 'polypeptide(L)'
;METKHLLVGLLVVALLLVSDASAEKKKKHRRARTTTTEASVDDDVMNMLEGDDIAAEAAEHAKERKAELPEGDPCQLKHCGAGRVCQLTEDHEAKCVCIEQCDEEAEPRRRVCTNYNETFGSDCEVYQARCFCDTDDPRCRGPDYQHVHIEYYGECKRMPACKEEDRLDFPRRMRDWLFNIMRDLADRQELPHYYMKMQREAESNHTLRWSNAAIWKWCDLDGHPHDRAVSRHELFPIRAPLMALEHCIAPFLDSCDSDNDHKITLKEWGKCLELEEDDLEEQCDHLAEAAAAESEE
;
A
#
# COMPACT_ATOMS: atom_id res chain seq x y z
N MET A 1 43.18 -50.99 -42.18
CA MET A 1 43.12 -50.39 -40.82
C MET A 1 43.06 -48.87 -40.86
N GLU A 2 43.56 -48.20 -41.90
CA GLU A 2 43.69 -46.74 -41.94
C GLU A 2 42.37 -45.96 -42.09
N THR A 3 41.34 -46.53 -42.74
CA THR A 3 40.04 -45.84 -42.93
C THR A 3 39.19 -45.75 -41.66
N LYS A 4 39.35 -46.70 -40.72
CA LYS A 4 38.64 -46.66 -39.42
C LYS A 4 39.23 -45.61 -38.47
N HIS A 5 40.55 -45.38 -38.53
CA HIS A 5 41.19 -44.31 -37.76
C HIS A 5 40.86 -42.91 -38.31
N LEU A 6 40.70 -42.78 -39.63
CA LEU A 6 40.26 -41.52 -40.24
C LEU A 6 38.82 -41.15 -39.83
N LEU A 7 37.91 -42.13 -39.79
CA LEU A 7 36.52 -41.94 -39.37
C LEU A 7 36.38 -41.62 -37.87
N VAL A 8 37.17 -42.28 -37.01
CA VAL A 8 37.21 -41.96 -35.57
C VAL A 8 37.84 -40.58 -35.34
N GLY A 9 38.88 -40.22 -36.11
CA GLY A 9 39.48 -38.88 -36.06
C GLY A 9 38.48 -37.79 -36.47
N LEU A 10 37.69 -38.02 -37.52
CA LEU A 10 36.65 -37.07 -37.96
C LEU A 10 35.50 -36.94 -36.94
N LEU A 11 35.13 -38.02 -36.26
CA LEU A 11 34.10 -38.01 -35.21
C LEU A 11 34.58 -37.31 -33.93
N VAL A 12 35.85 -37.47 -33.55
CA VAL A 12 36.44 -36.77 -32.39
C VAL A 12 36.62 -35.28 -32.70
N VAL A 13 37.03 -34.91 -33.92
CA VAL A 13 37.11 -33.50 -34.34
C VAL A 13 35.73 -32.87 -34.41
N ALA A 14 34.70 -33.58 -34.88
CA ALA A 14 33.33 -33.09 -34.88
C ALA A 14 32.76 -32.91 -33.44
N LEU A 15 33.10 -33.81 -32.50
CA LEU A 15 32.71 -33.68 -31.09
C LEU A 15 33.44 -32.53 -30.36
N LEU A 16 34.70 -32.25 -30.71
CA LEU A 16 35.47 -31.12 -30.18
C LEU A 16 35.01 -29.77 -30.76
N LEU A 17 34.50 -29.73 -32.00
CA LEU A 17 34.00 -28.49 -32.60
C LEU A 17 32.58 -28.10 -32.15
N VAL A 18 31.85 -28.98 -31.46
CA VAL A 18 30.51 -28.69 -30.91
C VAL A 18 30.56 -28.24 -29.45
N SER A 19 31.71 -28.34 -28.77
CA SER A 19 31.87 -27.96 -27.35
C SER A 19 32.31 -26.52 -27.11
N ASP A 20 32.63 -25.74 -28.17
CA ASP A 20 33.09 -24.34 -28.06
C ASP A 20 32.07 -23.31 -28.57
N ALA A 21 30.80 -23.48 -28.17
CA ALA A 21 29.75 -22.48 -28.41
C ALA A 21 28.98 -22.15 -27.11
N SER A 22 29.68 -21.72 -26.05
CA SER A 22 29.10 -20.84 -25.02
C SER A 22 30.18 -20.32 -24.06
N ALA A 23 30.67 -19.09 -24.26
CA ALA A 23 31.19 -18.19 -23.21
C ALA A 23 31.73 -16.86 -23.80
N GLU A 24 30.90 -16.08 -24.49
CA GLU A 24 31.21 -14.66 -24.69
C GLU A 24 30.91 -13.87 -23.40
N LYS A 25 31.96 -13.58 -22.62
CA LYS A 25 31.94 -12.57 -21.56
C LYS A 25 31.73 -11.19 -22.17
N LYS A 26 30.48 -10.72 -22.29
CA LYS A 26 30.20 -9.29 -22.45
C LYS A 26 30.46 -8.57 -21.13
N LYS A 27 31.63 -7.93 -21.03
CA LYS A 27 31.87 -6.83 -20.09
C LYS A 27 30.89 -5.69 -20.41
N LYS A 28 29.76 -5.62 -19.71
CA LYS A 28 28.92 -4.42 -19.66
C LYS A 28 29.48 -3.51 -18.57
N HIS A 29 30.11 -2.40 -18.98
CA HIS A 29 30.19 -1.21 -18.15
C HIS A 29 28.75 -0.80 -17.77
N ARG A 30 28.36 -1.01 -16.51
CA ARG A 30 27.12 -0.44 -15.96
C ARG A 30 27.49 0.85 -15.25
N ARG A 31 27.22 1.95 -15.96
CA ARG A 31 27.15 3.34 -15.50
C ARG A 31 26.44 3.38 -14.14
N ALA A 32 27.04 4.01 -13.13
CA ALA A 32 26.34 4.40 -11.92
C ALA A 32 25.15 5.28 -12.36
N ARG A 33 23.94 4.73 -12.27
CA ARG A 33 22.71 5.49 -12.37
C ARG A 33 22.31 5.73 -10.93
N THR A 34 22.49 6.96 -10.47
CA THR A 34 21.79 7.52 -9.32
C THR A 34 20.30 7.38 -9.65
N THR A 35 19.70 6.29 -9.20
CA THR A 35 18.25 6.18 -9.10
C THR A 35 17.91 6.88 -7.81
N THR A 36 17.37 8.09 -7.95
CA THR A 36 16.46 8.64 -6.96
C THR A 36 15.48 7.53 -6.58
N THR A 37 15.50 7.14 -5.32
CA THR A 37 14.42 6.40 -4.68
C THR A 37 13.20 7.30 -4.73
N GLU A 38 12.45 7.23 -5.82
CA GLU A 38 11.05 7.64 -5.81
C GLU A 38 10.33 6.47 -5.15
N ALA A 39 9.94 6.66 -3.89
CA ALA A 39 9.00 5.78 -3.22
C ALA A 39 7.75 5.66 -4.10
N SER A 40 7.11 4.48 -4.10
CA SER A 40 5.86 4.34 -4.83
C SER A 40 4.80 5.19 -4.11
N VAL A 41 3.90 5.82 -4.87
CA VAL A 41 2.83 6.68 -4.31
C VAL A 41 1.96 5.92 -3.31
N ASP A 42 1.91 4.59 -3.43
CA ASP A 42 1.17 3.72 -2.52
C ASP A 42 1.86 3.58 -1.15
N ASP A 43 3.20 3.60 -1.09
CA ASP A 43 3.98 3.59 0.16
C ASP A 43 3.85 4.90 0.93
N ASP A 44 3.79 6.04 0.23
CA ASP A 44 3.63 7.37 0.85
C ASP A 44 2.26 7.49 1.55
N VAL A 45 1.22 6.85 1.01
CA VAL A 45 -0.14 6.88 1.57
C VAL A 45 -0.28 5.97 2.79
N MET A 46 0.32 4.77 2.77
CA MET A 46 0.33 3.87 3.95
C MET A 46 1.12 4.46 5.11
N ASN A 47 2.31 5.00 4.85
CA ASN A 47 3.13 5.66 5.87
C ASN A 47 2.44 6.87 6.50
N MET A 48 1.59 7.59 5.76
CA MET A 48 0.80 8.71 6.32
C MET A 48 -0.31 8.23 7.27
N LEU A 49 -0.93 7.08 7.00
CA LEU A 49 -2.04 6.56 7.82
C LEU A 49 -1.54 5.90 9.10
N GLU A 50 -0.49 5.09 9.02
CA GLU A 50 0.15 4.48 10.20
C GLU A 50 0.73 5.52 11.16
N GLY A 51 1.21 6.65 10.63
CA GLY A 51 1.75 7.75 11.42
C GLY A 51 0.73 8.45 12.32
N ASP A 52 -0.55 8.48 11.92
CA ASP A 52 -1.61 9.20 12.65
C ASP A 52 -2.06 8.44 13.91
N ASP A 53 -2.09 7.11 13.86
CA ASP A 53 -2.52 6.26 14.98
C ASP A 53 -1.39 6.01 15.99
N ILE A 54 -0.15 5.83 15.53
CA ILE A 54 1.04 5.76 16.41
C ILE A 54 1.23 7.08 17.19
N ALA A 55 0.89 8.23 16.59
CA ALA A 55 0.93 9.54 17.25
C ALA A 55 -0.01 9.62 18.46
N ALA A 56 -1.22 9.07 18.31
CA ALA A 56 -2.25 9.11 19.33
C ALA A 56 -1.86 8.24 20.55
N GLU A 57 -1.29 7.06 20.32
CA GLU A 57 -0.81 6.17 21.37
C GLU A 57 0.46 6.69 22.06
N ALA A 58 1.39 7.28 21.31
CA ALA A 58 2.58 7.92 21.87
C ALA A 58 2.22 9.11 22.79
N ALA A 59 1.16 9.86 22.46
CA ALA A 59 0.65 10.96 23.29
C ALA A 59 0.02 10.48 24.62
N GLU A 60 -0.62 9.30 24.63
CA GLU A 60 -1.14 8.66 25.84
C GLU A 60 0.00 8.12 26.72
N HIS A 61 1.00 7.46 26.14
CA HIS A 61 2.15 6.91 26.88
C HIS A 61 3.15 7.95 27.38
N ALA A 62 3.25 9.12 26.73
CA ALA A 62 4.12 10.22 27.16
C ALA A 62 3.71 10.85 28.50
N LYS A 63 2.51 10.58 29.02
CA LYS A 63 2.08 11.08 30.35
C LYS A 63 2.83 10.43 31.53
N GLU A 64 3.51 9.29 31.36
CA GLU A 64 4.09 8.54 32.49
C GLU A 64 5.62 8.57 32.61
N ARG A 65 6.37 9.14 31.67
CA ARG A 65 7.85 9.21 31.78
C ARG A 65 8.39 10.60 31.51
N LYS A 66 8.52 11.41 32.57
CA LYS A 66 9.49 12.52 32.60
C LYS A 66 10.89 11.94 32.77
N ALA A 67 11.57 11.67 31.66
CA ALA A 67 13.01 11.50 31.63
C ALA A 67 13.60 12.58 30.73
N GLU A 68 14.46 13.41 31.32
CA GLU A 68 15.20 14.48 30.65
C GLU A 68 16.09 13.88 29.56
N LEU A 69 15.78 14.19 28.30
CA LEU A 69 16.65 14.02 27.13
C LEU A 69 16.85 15.40 26.47
N PRO A 70 17.98 15.60 25.77
CA PRO A 70 18.57 16.91 25.49
C PRO A 70 17.68 17.78 24.59
N GLU A 71 17.94 19.10 24.57
CA GLU A 71 17.28 20.15 23.77
C GLU A 71 17.17 19.79 22.27
N GLY A 72 16.24 18.90 21.93
CA GLY A 72 15.72 18.67 20.59
C GLY A 72 14.41 19.43 20.42
N ASP A 73 14.09 19.81 19.19
CA ASP A 73 12.81 20.46 18.89
C ASP A 73 11.65 19.49 19.24
N PRO A 74 10.74 19.85 20.17
CA PRO A 74 9.59 19.03 20.54
C PRO A 74 8.68 18.63 19.37
N CYS A 75 8.78 19.33 18.23
CA CYS A 75 8.05 18.98 17.00
C CYS A 75 8.66 17.82 16.20
N GLN A 76 9.92 17.43 16.42
CA GLN A 76 10.55 16.32 15.69
C GLN A 76 10.00 14.95 16.09
N LEU A 77 9.49 14.83 17.32
CA LEU A 77 8.93 13.60 17.87
C LEU A 77 7.39 13.62 17.89
N LYS A 78 6.77 14.74 17.53
CA LYS A 78 5.32 14.90 17.56
C LYS A 78 4.74 14.74 16.17
N HIS A 79 4.15 13.57 15.95
CA HIS A 79 3.31 13.33 14.78
C HIS A 79 1.98 14.08 14.92
N CYS A 80 1.58 14.75 13.85
CA CYS A 80 0.34 15.49 13.75
C CYS A 80 -0.52 14.86 12.66
N GLY A 81 -1.81 14.69 12.95
CA GLY A 81 -2.78 14.12 12.01
C GLY A 81 -2.80 14.81 10.65
N ALA A 82 -3.30 14.12 9.62
CA ALA A 82 -3.40 14.64 8.27
C ALA A 82 -3.97 16.08 8.19
N GLY A 83 -3.28 16.96 7.44
CA GLY A 83 -3.65 18.37 7.29
C GLY A 83 -3.18 19.29 8.42
N ARG A 84 -2.43 18.76 9.40
CA ARG A 84 -1.84 19.52 10.51
C ARG A 84 -0.32 19.44 10.49
N VAL A 85 0.31 20.52 10.95
CA VAL A 85 1.76 20.63 11.13
C VAL A 85 2.07 21.03 12.55
N CYS A 86 3.19 20.52 13.08
CA CYS A 86 3.64 20.92 14.40
C CYS A 86 4.27 22.32 14.36
N GLN A 87 3.78 23.21 15.21
CA GLN A 87 4.38 24.53 15.45
C GLN A 87 4.65 24.71 16.94
N LEU A 88 5.77 25.37 17.26
CA LEU A 88 6.14 25.74 18.62
C LEU A 88 5.40 27.02 19.02
N THR A 89 4.72 26.98 20.16
CA THR A 89 4.10 28.16 20.77
C THR A 89 5.17 28.97 21.53
N GLU A 90 4.87 30.22 21.91
CA GLU A 90 5.79 31.09 22.69
C GLU A 90 6.33 30.42 23.98
N ASP A 91 5.57 29.49 24.55
CA ASP A 91 5.93 28.71 25.74
C ASP A 91 6.83 27.48 25.44
N HIS A 92 7.37 27.34 24.23
CA HIS A 92 8.12 26.17 23.75
C HIS A 92 7.32 24.86 23.77
N GLU A 93 5.99 24.95 23.68
CA GLU A 93 5.10 23.79 23.62
C GLU A 93 4.75 23.46 22.16
N ALA A 94 4.95 22.20 21.76
CA ALA A 94 4.64 21.70 20.43
C ALA A 94 3.12 21.50 20.27
N LYS A 95 2.51 22.23 19.34
CA LYS A 95 1.07 22.13 19.04
C LYS A 95 0.85 21.84 17.55
N CYS A 96 -0.07 20.92 17.26
CA CYS A 96 -0.51 20.67 15.89
C CYS A 96 -1.53 21.73 15.48
N VAL A 97 -1.20 22.50 14.44
CA VAL A 97 -2.06 23.52 13.83
C VAL A 97 -2.33 23.16 12.37
N CYS A 98 -3.41 23.68 11.79
CA CYS A 98 -3.71 23.41 10.38
C CYS A 98 -2.63 23.99 9.46
N ILE A 99 -2.33 23.29 8.36
CA ILE A 99 -1.43 23.77 7.32
C ILE A 99 -1.94 25.10 6.77
N GLU A 100 -1.08 26.12 6.69
CA GLU A 100 -1.48 27.43 6.17
C GLU A 100 -1.45 27.49 4.65
N GLN A 101 -0.44 26.88 4.02
CA GLN A 101 -0.23 26.89 2.58
C GLN A 101 0.21 25.50 2.12
N CYS A 102 -0.50 24.97 1.12
CA CYS A 102 -0.11 23.77 0.39
C CYS A 102 0.71 24.16 -0.85
N ASP A 103 1.60 23.27 -1.29
CA ASP A 103 2.35 23.45 -2.53
C ASP A 103 1.44 23.32 -3.76
N GLU A 104 1.71 24.10 -4.79
CA GLU A 104 0.96 24.05 -6.04
C GLU A 104 1.36 22.83 -6.89
N GLU A 105 0.46 21.86 -6.99
CA GLU A 105 0.68 20.67 -7.81
C GLU A 105 0.30 20.93 -9.27
N ALA A 106 1.30 20.97 -10.15
CA ALA A 106 1.10 21.21 -11.58
C ALA A 106 0.63 19.94 -12.33
N GLU A 107 0.83 18.76 -11.75
CA GLU A 107 0.55 17.49 -12.39
C GLU A 107 -0.92 17.06 -12.24
N PRO A 108 -1.66 16.81 -13.35
CA PRO A 108 -3.06 16.39 -13.26
C PRO A 108 -3.29 15.06 -12.52
N ARG A 109 -2.24 14.22 -12.39
CA ARG A 109 -2.30 12.94 -11.67
C ARG A 109 -2.28 13.11 -10.14
N ARG A 110 -1.74 14.24 -9.65
CA ARG A 110 -1.64 14.58 -8.22
C ARG A 110 -2.86 15.35 -7.70
N ARG A 111 -3.73 15.79 -8.60
CA ARG A 111 -5.08 16.27 -8.24
C ARG A 111 -5.87 15.16 -7.58
N VAL A 112 -6.93 15.50 -6.88
CA VAL A 112 -7.78 14.51 -6.20
C VAL A 112 -9.25 14.82 -6.41
N CYS A 113 -10.07 13.77 -6.47
CA CYS A 113 -11.51 13.88 -6.48
C CYS A 113 -12.07 13.51 -5.11
N THR A 114 -12.95 14.34 -4.57
CA THR A 114 -13.58 14.11 -3.26
C THR A 114 -14.92 13.40 -3.36
N ASN A 115 -15.45 12.96 -2.22
CA ASN A 115 -16.80 12.40 -2.07
C ASN A 115 -17.93 13.33 -2.54
N TYR A 116 -17.69 14.65 -2.65
CA TYR A 116 -18.63 15.61 -3.22
C TYR A 116 -18.51 15.77 -4.74
N ASN A 117 -17.68 14.94 -5.39
CA ASN A 117 -17.36 15.03 -6.82
C ASN A 117 -16.76 16.39 -7.20
N GLU A 118 -15.95 16.95 -6.29
CA GLU A 118 -15.18 18.18 -6.50
C GLU A 118 -13.70 17.84 -6.67
N THR A 119 -13.04 18.50 -7.62
CA THR A 119 -11.60 18.32 -7.87
C THR A 119 -10.80 19.35 -7.09
N PHE A 120 -9.87 18.86 -6.27
CA PHE A 120 -8.91 19.67 -5.53
C PHE A 120 -7.53 19.61 -6.21
N GLY A 121 -6.68 20.62 -5.95
CA GLY A 121 -5.35 20.73 -6.54
C GLY A 121 -4.41 19.63 -6.08
N SER A 122 -4.51 19.26 -4.80
CA SER A 122 -3.75 18.19 -4.16
C SER A 122 -4.52 17.57 -3.00
N ASP A 123 -4.04 16.44 -2.52
CA ASP A 123 -4.45 15.81 -1.25
C ASP A 123 -4.26 16.74 -0.05
N CYS A 124 -3.17 17.50 0.01
CA CYS A 124 -2.92 18.51 1.05
C CYS A 124 -4.10 19.50 1.19
N GLU A 125 -4.63 20.01 0.08
CA GLU A 125 -5.75 20.97 0.12
C GLU A 125 -7.03 20.36 0.71
N VAL A 126 -7.25 19.05 0.51
CA VAL A 126 -8.42 18.34 1.08
C VAL A 126 -8.28 18.23 2.59
N TYR A 127 -7.13 17.77 3.08
CA TYR A 127 -6.87 17.67 4.52
C TYR A 127 -6.84 19.04 5.19
N GLN A 128 -6.30 20.05 4.52
CA GLN A 128 -6.33 21.44 4.98
C GLN A 128 -7.78 21.94 5.14
N ALA A 129 -8.63 21.73 4.12
CA ALA A 129 -10.03 22.14 4.17
C ALA A 129 -10.79 21.46 5.31
N ARG A 130 -10.55 20.15 5.51
CA ARG A 130 -11.08 19.40 6.65
C ARG A 130 -10.61 19.99 7.98
N CYS A 131 -9.31 20.24 8.11
CA CYS A 131 -8.73 20.81 9.33
C CYS A 131 -9.34 22.16 9.70
N PHE A 132 -9.51 23.07 8.73
CA PHE A 132 -10.13 24.37 8.96
C PHE A 132 -11.56 24.24 9.49
N CYS A 133 -12.33 23.28 8.98
CA CYS A 133 -13.69 23.04 9.45
C CYS A 133 -13.73 22.35 10.81
N ASP A 134 -12.77 21.46 11.12
CA ASP A 134 -12.62 20.87 12.45
C ASP A 134 -12.26 21.90 13.53
N THR A 135 -11.52 22.95 13.16
CA THR A 135 -11.12 24.04 14.07
C THR A 135 -12.06 25.25 14.08
N ASP A 136 -13.18 25.19 13.37
CA ASP A 136 -14.13 26.31 13.18
C ASP A 136 -13.45 27.61 12.70
N ASP A 137 -12.46 27.46 11.81
CA ASP A 137 -11.71 28.57 11.22
C ASP A 137 -12.59 29.30 10.19
N PRO A 138 -12.53 30.65 10.10
CA PRO A 138 -13.28 31.41 9.11
C PRO A 138 -13.00 31.03 7.65
N ARG A 139 -11.89 30.32 7.37
CA ARG A 139 -11.55 29.78 6.05
C ARG A 139 -12.28 28.49 5.68
N CYS A 140 -13.06 27.91 6.59
CA CYS A 140 -13.86 26.73 6.30
C CYS A 140 -14.88 27.01 5.18
N ARG A 141 -14.95 26.11 4.19
CA ARG A 141 -15.85 26.23 3.03
C ARG A 141 -17.31 25.84 3.34
N GLY A 142 -17.55 25.26 4.52
CA GLY A 142 -18.88 24.89 5.03
C GLY A 142 -18.83 23.68 5.97
N PRO A 143 -19.88 23.44 6.77
CA PRO A 143 -19.91 22.34 7.73
C PRO A 143 -19.82 20.96 7.07
N ASP A 144 -20.30 20.83 5.83
CA ASP A 144 -20.22 19.57 5.07
C ASP A 144 -18.75 19.15 4.81
N TYR A 145 -17.84 20.11 4.70
CA TYR A 145 -16.41 19.82 4.49
C TYR A 145 -15.70 19.24 5.72
N GLN A 146 -16.39 19.09 6.85
CA GLN A 146 -15.85 18.38 8.01
C GLN A 146 -15.61 16.89 7.72
N HIS A 147 -16.43 16.30 6.86
CA HIS A 147 -16.35 14.89 6.47
C HIS A 147 -15.85 14.69 5.03
N VAL A 148 -15.22 15.72 4.47
CA VAL A 148 -14.59 15.61 3.15
C VAL A 148 -13.44 14.61 3.21
N HIS A 149 -13.42 13.72 2.24
CA HIS A 149 -12.34 12.76 2.05
C HIS A 149 -12.08 12.55 0.58
N ILE A 150 -10.89 12.05 0.28
CA ILE A 150 -10.49 11.70 -1.07
C ILE A 150 -11.21 10.42 -1.46
N GLU A 151 -11.81 10.40 -2.65
CA GLU A 151 -12.42 9.21 -3.24
C GLU A 151 -11.42 8.49 -4.14
N TYR A 152 -10.65 9.25 -4.94
CA TYR A 152 -9.57 8.75 -5.79
C TYR A 152 -8.61 9.86 -6.24
N TYR A 153 -7.43 9.44 -6.68
CA TYR A 153 -6.42 10.33 -7.27
C TYR A 153 -6.71 10.62 -8.75
N GLY A 154 -6.51 11.87 -9.13
CA GLY A 154 -6.81 12.47 -10.42
C GLY A 154 -8.04 13.39 -10.40
N GLU A 155 -8.32 14.00 -11.55
CA GLU A 155 -9.50 14.85 -11.72
C GLU A 155 -10.81 14.07 -11.66
N CYS A 156 -11.88 14.72 -11.20
CA CYS A 156 -13.19 14.09 -11.14
C CYS A 156 -13.70 13.70 -12.54
N LYS A 157 -14.00 12.41 -12.72
CA LYS A 157 -14.54 11.81 -13.93
C LYS A 157 -15.96 11.31 -13.69
N ARG A 158 -16.78 11.37 -14.72
CA ARG A 158 -18.10 10.70 -14.73
C ARG A 158 -17.89 9.21 -14.94
N MET A 159 -18.00 8.44 -13.86
CA MET A 159 -17.94 6.99 -13.90
C MET A 159 -19.30 6.40 -14.28
N PRO A 160 -19.33 5.31 -15.07
CA PRO A 160 -20.56 4.56 -15.28
C PRO A 160 -21.00 3.89 -13.97
N ALA A 161 -22.29 3.59 -13.86
CA ALA A 161 -22.78 2.76 -12.76
C ALA A 161 -22.29 1.31 -12.92
N CYS A 162 -21.94 0.67 -11.80
CA CYS A 162 -21.54 -0.73 -11.79
C CYS A 162 -22.69 -1.62 -12.25
N LYS A 163 -22.50 -2.35 -13.35
CA LYS A 163 -23.50 -3.28 -13.85
C LYS A 163 -23.48 -4.57 -13.05
N GLU A 164 -24.62 -5.27 -13.05
CA GLU A 164 -24.73 -6.56 -12.37
C GLU A 164 -23.74 -7.61 -12.92
N GLU A 165 -23.53 -7.64 -14.23
CA GLU A 165 -22.56 -8.53 -14.88
C GLU A 165 -21.12 -8.27 -14.42
N ASP A 166 -20.75 -6.99 -14.29
CA ASP A 166 -19.42 -6.57 -13.86
C ASP A 166 -19.22 -6.82 -12.37
N ARG A 167 -20.28 -6.67 -11.58
CA ARG A 167 -20.30 -6.93 -10.14
C ARG A 167 -20.09 -8.40 -9.82
N LEU A 168 -20.78 -9.30 -10.51
CA LEU A 168 -20.64 -10.75 -10.31
C LEU A 168 -19.24 -11.24 -10.69
N ASP A 169 -18.60 -10.59 -11.65
CA ASP A 169 -17.25 -10.94 -12.08
C ASP A 169 -16.14 -10.32 -11.23
N PHE A 170 -16.48 -9.30 -10.45
CA PHE A 170 -15.52 -8.50 -9.69
C PHE A 170 -14.71 -9.30 -8.66
N PRO A 171 -15.31 -10.18 -7.82
CA PRO A 171 -14.55 -10.99 -6.85
C PRO A 171 -13.41 -11.78 -7.50
N ARG A 172 -13.70 -12.38 -8.66
CA ARG A 172 -12.74 -13.15 -9.45
C ARG A 172 -11.60 -12.30 -10.00
N ARG A 173 -11.89 -11.10 -10.51
CA ARG A 173 -10.84 -10.18 -10.96
C ARG A 173 -10.01 -9.66 -9.81
N MET A 174 -10.64 -9.38 -8.66
CA MET A 174 -9.96 -8.87 -7.48
C MET A 174 -8.94 -9.86 -6.92
N ARG A 175 -9.32 -11.14 -6.74
CA ARG A 175 -8.38 -12.17 -6.28
C ARG A 175 -7.23 -12.43 -7.26
N ASP A 176 -7.48 -12.37 -8.57
CA ASP A 176 -6.42 -12.48 -9.58
C ASP A 176 -5.49 -11.25 -9.55
N TRP A 177 -6.05 -10.06 -9.36
CA TRP A 177 -5.28 -8.82 -9.21
C TRP A 177 -4.39 -8.89 -7.96
N LEU A 178 -4.94 -9.22 -6.79
CA LEU A 178 -4.20 -9.38 -5.53
C LEU A 178 -3.01 -10.33 -5.68
N PHE A 179 -3.23 -11.50 -6.30
CA PHE A 179 -2.16 -12.45 -6.56
C PHE A 179 -1.05 -11.88 -7.45
N ASN A 180 -1.42 -11.12 -8.49
CA ASN A 180 -0.42 -10.52 -9.39
C ASN A 180 0.36 -9.39 -8.69
N ILE A 181 -0.29 -8.59 -7.85
CA ILE A 181 0.41 -7.58 -7.03
C ILE A 181 1.38 -8.25 -6.08
N MET A 182 0.95 -9.29 -5.36
CA MET A 182 1.81 -10.06 -4.45
C MET A 182 3.03 -10.63 -5.19
N ARG A 183 2.84 -11.19 -6.39
CA ARG A 183 3.95 -11.69 -7.23
C ARG A 183 4.89 -10.57 -7.64
N ASP A 184 4.36 -9.45 -8.13
CA ASP A 184 5.17 -8.35 -8.63
C ASP A 184 5.99 -7.69 -7.49
N LEU A 185 5.45 -7.61 -6.26
CA LEU A 185 6.18 -7.15 -5.07
C LEU A 185 7.25 -8.17 -4.62
N ALA A 186 6.94 -9.47 -4.67
CA ALA A 186 7.91 -10.53 -4.40
C ALA A 186 9.10 -10.49 -5.37
N ASP A 187 8.84 -10.25 -6.65
CA ASP A 187 9.88 -10.13 -7.70
C ASP A 187 10.80 -8.92 -7.44
N ARG A 188 10.28 -7.86 -6.84
CA ARG A 188 11.03 -6.65 -6.46
C ARG A 188 11.73 -6.76 -5.10
N GLN A 189 11.45 -7.81 -4.33
CA GLN A 189 11.92 -8.00 -2.95
C GLN A 189 11.41 -6.90 -2.01
N GLU A 190 10.20 -6.41 -2.25
CA GLU A 190 9.50 -5.41 -1.43
C GLU A 190 8.56 -6.06 -0.41
N LEU A 191 8.41 -7.39 -0.46
CA LEU A 191 7.64 -8.15 0.55
C LEU A 191 8.54 -8.67 1.67
N PRO A 192 8.07 -8.68 2.93
CA PRO A 192 8.74 -9.38 4.02
C PRO A 192 8.97 -10.86 3.68
N HIS A 193 10.04 -11.43 4.23
CA HIS A 193 10.47 -12.81 3.90
C HIS A 193 9.38 -13.86 4.11
N TYR A 194 8.54 -13.66 5.12
CA TYR A 194 7.38 -14.49 5.39
C TYR A 194 6.39 -14.54 4.21
N TYR A 195 5.99 -13.37 3.70
CA TYR A 195 5.07 -13.28 2.55
C TYR A 195 5.70 -13.71 1.24
N MET A 196 7.01 -13.52 1.07
CA MET A 196 7.72 -14.11 -0.08
C MET A 196 7.60 -15.65 -0.10
N LYS A 197 7.61 -16.30 1.07
CA LYS A 197 7.39 -17.76 1.16
C LYS A 197 5.94 -18.12 0.82
N MET A 198 4.96 -17.40 1.36
CA MET A 198 3.54 -17.60 1.04
C MET A 198 3.26 -17.44 -0.45
N GLN A 199 3.91 -16.46 -1.10
CA GLN A 199 3.79 -16.22 -2.54
C GLN A 199 4.31 -17.42 -3.35
N ARG A 200 5.46 -17.99 -2.99
CA ARG A 200 6.01 -19.18 -3.68
C ARG A 200 5.12 -20.40 -3.50
N GLU A 201 4.53 -20.58 -2.32
CA GLU A 201 3.57 -21.64 -2.06
C GLU A 201 2.32 -21.46 -2.94
N ALA A 202 1.83 -20.23 -3.07
CA ALA A 202 0.70 -19.85 -3.91
C ALA A 202 0.95 -20.10 -5.42
N GLU A 203 2.19 -19.98 -5.90
CA GLU A 203 2.54 -20.37 -7.28
C GLU A 203 2.50 -21.90 -7.49
N SER A 204 2.90 -22.65 -6.46
CA SER A 204 3.00 -24.11 -6.53
C SER A 204 1.67 -24.82 -6.28
N ASN A 205 0.76 -24.23 -5.50
CA ASN A 205 -0.51 -24.82 -5.11
C ASN A 205 -1.70 -23.91 -5.49
N HIS A 206 -2.54 -24.40 -6.40
CA HIS A 206 -3.70 -23.67 -6.88
C HIS A 206 -4.80 -23.41 -5.83
N THR A 207 -4.89 -24.21 -4.75
CA THR A 207 -5.89 -23.99 -3.70
C THR A 207 -5.51 -22.78 -2.85
N LEU A 208 -4.24 -22.69 -2.47
CA LEU A 208 -3.70 -21.59 -1.66
C LEU A 208 -3.40 -20.33 -2.47
N ARG A 209 -3.45 -20.42 -3.81
CA ARG A 209 -3.05 -19.34 -4.72
C ARG A 209 -3.68 -18.00 -4.36
N TRP A 210 -4.99 -18.03 -4.17
CA TRP A 210 -5.78 -16.83 -3.93
C TRP A 210 -5.97 -16.56 -2.45
N SER A 211 -6.06 -17.60 -1.61
CA SER A 211 -6.15 -17.47 -0.16
C SER A 211 -4.92 -16.78 0.43
N ASN A 212 -3.70 -17.19 0.04
CA ASN A 212 -2.48 -16.55 0.53
C ASN A 212 -2.38 -15.07 0.13
N ALA A 213 -2.76 -14.73 -1.11
CA ALA A 213 -2.76 -13.34 -1.57
C ALA A 213 -3.83 -12.50 -0.86
N ALA A 214 -5.00 -13.09 -0.60
CA ALA A 214 -6.08 -12.44 0.14
C ALA A 214 -5.71 -12.19 1.60
N ILE A 215 -5.11 -13.19 2.27
CA ILE A 215 -4.62 -13.08 3.66
C ILE A 215 -3.53 -12.02 3.74
N TRP A 216 -2.51 -12.11 2.88
CA TRP A 216 -1.43 -11.13 2.84
C TRP A 216 -1.98 -9.71 2.70
N LYS A 217 -2.84 -9.46 1.71
CA LYS A 217 -3.33 -8.10 1.50
C LYS A 217 -4.22 -7.62 2.64
N TRP A 218 -5.00 -8.52 3.25
CA TRP A 218 -5.81 -8.16 4.41
C TRP A 218 -4.93 -7.79 5.60
N CYS A 219 -3.89 -8.58 5.91
CA CYS A 219 -2.95 -8.25 6.98
C CYS A 219 -2.14 -6.98 6.69
N ASP A 220 -1.82 -6.71 5.42
CA ASP A 220 -1.15 -5.50 4.95
C ASP A 220 -2.04 -4.25 5.07
N LEU A 221 -3.37 -4.42 5.10
CA LEU A 221 -4.32 -3.34 5.29
C LEU A 221 -4.74 -3.17 6.76
N ASP A 222 -4.76 -4.25 7.55
CA ASP A 222 -5.00 -4.21 9.01
C ASP A 222 -3.77 -3.59 9.69
N GLY A 223 -3.71 -2.27 9.65
CA GLY A 223 -2.58 -1.45 10.08
C GLY A 223 -2.62 -1.18 11.58
N HIS A 224 -2.26 0.03 12.00
CA HIS A 224 -2.39 0.43 13.39
C HIS A 224 -3.75 1.12 13.65
N PRO A 225 -4.47 0.75 14.73
CA PRO A 225 -4.20 -0.39 15.62
C PRO A 225 -4.55 -1.71 14.93
N HIS A 226 -3.74 -2.76 15.14
CA HIS A 226 -4.03 -4.11 14.65
C HIS A 226 -5.23 -4.68 15.42
N ASP A 227 -6.44 -4.39 14.94
CA ASP A 227 -7.69 -4.74 15.60
C ASP A 227 -8.42 -5.92 14.93
N ARG A 228 -7.75 -6.55 13.95
CA ARG A 228 -8.23 -7.68 13.17
C ARG A 228 -9.46 -7.33 12.34
N ALA A 229 -9.57 -6.08 11.91
CA ALA A 229 -10.67 -5.61 11.11
C ALA A 229 -10.28 -4.38 10.26
N VAL A 230 -10.33 -4.51 8.94
CA VAL A 230 -9.92 -3.43 8.06
C VAL A 230 -11.03 -2.38 7.96
N SER A 231 -10.76 -1.16 8.42
CA SER A 231 -11.67 -0.03 8.34
C SER A 231 -11.74 0.59 6.95
N ARG A 232 -12.74 1.45 6.71
CA ARG A 232 -12.83 2.23 5.46
C ARG A 232 -11.60 3.09 5.14
N HIS A 233 -10.90 3.58 6.17
CA HIS A 233 -9.70 4.40 5.98
C HIS A 233 -8.52 3.52 5.55
N GLU A 234 -8.39 2.33 6.12
CA GLU A 234 -7.36 1.37 5.74
C GLU A 234 -7.58 0.75 4.35
N LEU A 235 -8.83 0.73 3.85
CA LEU A 235 -9.11 0.34 2.45
C LEU A 235 -8.68 1.41 1.43
N PHE A 236 -8.31 2.61 1.86
CA PHE A 236 -8.00 3.72 0.96
C PHE A 236 -6.88 3.42 -0.06
N PRO A 237 -5.76 2.77 0.30
CA PRO A 237 -4.67 2.44 -0.64
C PRO A 237 -5.09 1.47 -1.75
N ILE A 238 -6.12 0.64 -1.53
CA ILE A 238 -6.66 -0.21 -2.61
C ILE A 238 -7.78 0.49 -3.38
N ARG A 239 -8.61 1.27 -2.69
CA ARG A 239 -9.77 1.95 -3.29
C ARG A 239 -9.33 3.07 -4.21
N ALA A 240 -8.53 4.00 -3.72
CA ALA A 240 -8.24 5.25 -4.43
C ALA A 240 -7.49 5.06 -5.77
N PRO A 241 -6.47 4.18 -5.87
CA PRO A 241 -5.79 3.95 -7.15
C PRO A 241 -6.65 3.17 -8.15
N LEU A 242 -7.48 2.23 -7.67
CA LEU A 242 -8.28 1.35 -8.53
C LEU A 242 -9.62 1.95 -8.93
N MET A 243 -10.22 2.83 -8.13
CA MET A 243 -11.55 3.39 -8.39
C MET A 243 -11.67 4.08 -9.76
N ALA A 244 -10.60 4.75 -10.20
CA ALA A 244 -10.56 5.39 -11.52
C ALA A 244 -10.52 4.39 -12.69
N LEU A 245 -10.12 3.13 -12.43
CA LEU A 245 -10.01 2.05 -13.43
C LEU A 245 -11.20 1.08 -13.33
N GLU A 246 -11.70 0.86 -12.13
CA GLU A 246 -12.66 -0.18 -11.76
C GLU A 246 -13.75 0.42 -10.84
N HIS A 247 -14.73 1.07 -11.47
CA HIS A 247 -15.88 1.73 -10.81
C HIS A 247 -16.77 0.80 -9.94
N CYS A 248 -16.56 -0.52 -9.98
CA CYS A 248 -17.27 -1.50 -9.15
C CYS A 248 -16.60 -1.74 -7.79
N ILE A 249 -15.40 -1.22 -7.53
CA ILE A 249 -14.67 -1.49 -6.28
C ILE A 249 -15.43 -0.99 -5.04
N ALA A 250 -15.98 0.22 -5.09
CA ALA A 250 -16.71 0.77 -3.95
C ALA A 250 -17.98 -0.05 -3.61
N PRO A 251 -18.90 -0.33 -4.57
CA PRO A 251 -20.03 -1.22 -4.32
C PRO A 251 -19.64 -2.63 -3.88
N PHE A 252 -18.51 -3.15 -4.35
CA PHE A 252 -17.99 -4.44 -3.93
C PHE A 252 -17.56 -4.42 -2.46
N LEU A 253 -16.71 -3.46 -2.06
CA LEU A 253 -16.25 -3.33 -0.67
C LEU A 253 -17.42 -3.08 0.29
N ASP A 254 -18.40 -2.25 -0.10
CA ASP A 254 -19.62 -2.03 0.67
C ASP A 254 -20.47 -3.31 0.82
N SER A 255 -20.36 -4.25 -0.12
CA SER A 255 -21.06 -5.54 -0.03
C SER A 255 -20.35 -6.59 0.84
N CYS A 256 -19.07 -6.36 1.15
CA CYS A 256 -18.28 -7.24 2.01
C CYS A 256 -18.61 -7.04 3.48
N ASP A 257 -18.90 -5.81 3.88
CA ASP A 257 -19.38 -5.41 5.21
C ASP A 257 -20.81 -5.93 5.41
N SER A 258 -20.94 -7.17 5.91
CA SER A 258 -22.22 -7.90 5.95
C SER A 258 -23.10 -7.49 7.13
N ASP A 259 -22.49 -7.03 8.22
CA ASP A 259 -23.17 -6.53 9.41
C ASP A 259 -23.24 -5.00 9.48
N ASN A 260 -22.65 -4.32 8.50
CA ASN A 260 -22.71 -2.86 8.28
C ASN A 260 -22.10 -2.10 9.47
N ASP A 261 -20.99 -2.59 10.01
CA ASP A 261 -20.22 -1.98 11.08
C ASP A 261 -19.08 -1.06 10.57
N HIS A 262 -18.95 -0.94 9.24
CA HIS A 262 -17.93 -0.17 8.51
C HIS A 262 -16.51 -0.70 8.66
N LYS A 263 -16.37 -1.97 9.03
CA LYS A 263 -15.13 -2.72 9.04
C LYS A 263 -15.29 -4.01 8.23
N ILE A 264 -14.18 -4.61 7.83
CA ILE A 264 -14.16 -5.87 7.09
C ILE A 264 -13.24 -6.84 7.81
N THR A 265 -13.84 -7.86 8.42
CA THR A 265 -13.10 -8.97 9.02
C THR A 265 -12.49 -9.89 7.97
N LEU A 266 -11.48 -10.69 8.33
CA LEU A 266 -10.87 -11.64 7.38
C LEU A 266 -11.89 -12.64 6.81
N LYS A 267 -12.89 -13.03 7.60
CA LYS A 267 -13.96 -13.94 7.17
C LYS A 267 -14.87 -13.30 6.14
N GLU A 268 -15.26 -12.05 6.37
CA GLU A 268 -16.05 -11.29 5.41
C GLU A 268 -15.28 -11.06 4.12
N TRP A 269 -14.02 -10.64 4.22
CA TRP A 269 -13.12 -10.48 3.10
C TRP A 269 -13.01 -11.75 2.25
N GLY A 270 -12.75 -12.88 2.90
CA GLY A 270 -12.65 -14.18 2.25
C GLY A 270 -13.94 -14.62 1.57
N LYS A 271 -15.07 -14.49 2.25
CA LYS A 271 -16.39 -14.77 1.68
C LYS A 271 -16.69 -13.87 0.48
N CYS A 272 -16.30 -12.61 0.54
CA CYS A 272 -16.46 -11.65 -0.54
C CYS A 272 -15.63 -12.01 -1.78
N LEU A 273 -14.45 -12.60 -1.57
CA LEU A 273 -13.55 -13.09 -2.63
C LEU A 273 -13.86 -14.53 -3.09
N GLU A 274 -14.98 -15.10 -2.62
CA GLU A 274 -15.42 -16.46 -2.93
C GLU A 274 -14.35 -17.52 -2.58
N LEU A 275 -13.76 -17.37 -1.40
CA LEU A 275 -12.75 -18.27 -0.84
C LEU A 275 -13.37 -19.19 0.22
N GLU A 276 -12.83 -20.40 0.33
CA GLU A 276 -13.21 -21.37 1.36
C GLU A 276 -12.66 -20.92 2.72
N GLU A 277 -13.50 -20.93 3.76
CA GLU A 277 -13.11 -20.47 5.11
C GLU A 277 -11.97 -21.29 5.72
N ASP A 278 -11.89 -22.58 5.38
CA ASP A 278 -10.87 -23.50 5.87
C ASP A 278 -9.45 -23.13 5.37
N ASP A 279 -9.35 -22.41 4.25
CA ASP A 279 -8.07 -21.94 3.68
C ASP A 279 -7.65 -20.56 4.21
N LEU A 280 -8.46 -19.96 5.10
CA LEU A 280 -8.27 -18.61 5.65
C LEU A 280 -7.79 -18.68 7.10
N GLU A 281 -6.58 -19.19 7.31
CA GLU A 281 -5.93 -19.16 8.61
C GLU A 281 -5.19 -17.82 8.79
N GLU A 282 -5.62 -17.06 9.80
CA GLU A 282 -5.05 -15.77 10.15
C GLU A 282 -3.62 -15.94 10.67
N GLN A 283 -2.64 -15.52 9.87
CA GLN A 283 -1.21 -15.54 10.21
C GLN A 283 -0.61 -14.13 10.09
N CYS A 284 -1.35 -13.10 10.52
CA CYS A 284 -0.90 -11.71 10.47
C CYS A 284 0.15 -11.36 11.54
N ASP A 285 0.26 -12.20 12.59
CA ASP A 285 1.20 -12.01 13.71
C ASP A 285 2.67 -11.89 13.25
N HIS A 286 3.01 -12.45 12.09
CA HIS A 286 4.37 -12.39 11.53
C HIS A 286 4.73 -11.05 10.87
N LEU A 287 3.78 -10.15 10.59
CA LEU A 287 4.07 -8.76 10.17
C LEU A 287 4.59 -7.92 11.33
N ALA A 288 3.93 -8.02 12.48
CA ALA A 288 4.31 -7.29 13.68
C ALA A 288 5.73 -7.68 14.16
N GLU A 289 6.09 -8.98 14.06
CA GLU A 289 7.44 -9.46 14.40
C GLU A 289 8.51 -9.00 13.40
N ALA A 290 8.19 -8.90 12.10
CA ALA A 290 9.13 -8.43 11.09
C ALA A 290 9.37 -6.91 11.17
N ALA A 291 8.30 -6.12 11.35
CA ALA A 291 8.40 -4.66 11.53
C ALA A 291 9.12 -4.28 12.84
N ALA A 292 8.91 -5.03 13.92
CA ALA A 292 9.65 -4.86 15.16
C ALA A 292 11.14 -5.21 15.00
N ALA A 293 11.48 -6.26 14.25
CA ALA A 293 12.87 -6.65 14.02
C ALA A 293 13.66 -5.66 13.15
N GLU A 294 13.02 -5.00 12.19
CA GLU A 294 13.66 -3.98 11.34
C GLU A 294 13.85 -2.62 12.03
N SER A 295 13.13 -2.35 13.13
CA SER A 295 13.31 -1.13 13.94
C SER A 295 14.40 -1.24 15.03
N GLU A 296 14.97 -2.43 15.22
CA GLU A 296 16.04 -2.70 16.19
C GLU A 296 17.46 -2.84 15.57
N GLU A 297 17.61 -2.74 14.24
CA GLU A 297 18.92 -2.76 13.52
C GLU A 297 19.47 -1.39 13.11
#